data_AF-A0ABD6CLQ0-F1
#
_entry.id   AF-A0ABD6CLQ0-F1
#
_cell.length_a   1.000
_cell.length_b   1.000
_cell.length_c   1.000
_cell.angle_alpha   90.00
_cell.angle_beta   90.00
_cell.angle_gamma   90.00
#
_symmetry.space_group_name_H-M   'P 1'
#
loop_
_entity.id
_entity.type
_entity.pdbx_description
1 polymer ?
#
loop_
_entity_poly.entity_id
_entity_poly.type
_entity_poly.pdbx_seq_one_letter_code
_entity_poly.pdbx_strand_id
1 'polypeptide(L)'
;MSSRRPFIDVESGTLDRSQILVEAVPLARLVLYVGLIALVPFALAFFFGGSIVGTLLAAVGQFVLAVGAGIVLIYVVVRGIDIAGVSRLDGDSSVPRRSSGEREHPDEPRSDGHHFDRDEQETERAERERRDPDGDSDGSER
;
A
#
# COMPACT_ATOMS: atom_id res chain seq x y z
N MET A 1 11.93 26.84 2.97
CA MET A 1 11.96 25.36 2.91
C MET A 1 13.31 24.93 2.38
N SER A 2 14.18 24.35 3.22
CA SER A 2 15.48 23.86 2.77
C SER A 2 15.27 22.62 1.91
N SER A 3 15.48 22.76 0.60
CA SER A 3 15.47 21.65 -0.34
C SER A 3 16.62 20.72 0.04
N ARG A 4 16.32 19.63 0.76
CA ARG A 4 17.30 18.61 1.13
C ARG A 4 17.66 17.86 -0.15
N ARG A 5 18.77 18.27 -0.79
CA ARG A 5 19.25 17.61 -2.00
C ARG A 5 19.59 16.15 -1.66
N PRO A 6 18.94 15.17 -2.30
CA PRO A 6 19.24 13.76 -2.03
C PRO A 6 20.70 13.45 -2.41
N PHE A 7 21.39 12.70 -1.55
CA PHE A 7 22.79 12.26 -1.73
C PHE A 7 23.86 13.36 -1.75
N ILE A 8 23.52 14.61 -1.47
CA ILE A 8 24.49 15.71 -1.38
C ILE A 8 24.63 16.11 0.08
N ASP A 9 25.87 16.06 0.59
CA ASP A 9 26.21 16.66 1.87
C ASP A 9 26.06 18.19 1.78
N VAL A 10 25.27 18.75 2.70
CA VAL A 10 24.89 20.17 2.70
C VAL A 10 26.06 21.06 3.15
N GLU A 11 27.00 20.52 3.93
CA GLU A 11 28.16 21.27 4.42
C GLU A 11 29.31 21.30 3.42
N SER A 12 29.62 20.17 2.78
CA SER A 12 30.70 20.09 1.79
C SER A 12 30.27 20.28 0.33
N GLY A 13 28.96 20.20 0.05
CA GLY A 13 28.43 20.17 -1.32
C GLY A 13 28.82 18.93 -2.11
N THR A 14 29.42 17.92 -1.46
CA THR A 14 29.92 16.69 -2.09
C THR A 14 28.92 15.55 -1.97
N LEU A 15 29.20 14.44 -2.66
CA LEU A 15 28.35 13.26 -2.65
C LEU A 15 28.46 12.51 -1.32
N ASP A 16 27.35 12.35 -0.60
CA ASP A 16 27.28 11.57 0.63
C ASP A 16 27.28 10.06 0.30
N ARG A 17 28.48 9.48 0.28
CA ARG A 17 28.68 8.05 0.04
C ARG A 17 28.08 7.17 1.14
N SER A 18 27.98 7.68 2.37
CA SER A 18 27.41 6.92 3.47
C SER A 18 25.91 6.73 3.27
N GLN A 19 25.22 7.79 2.85
CA GLN A 19 23.81 7.74 2.46
C GLN A 19 23.59 6.80 1.27
N ILE A 20 24.44 6.87 0.23
CA ILE A 20 24.35 5.94 -0.91
C ILE A 20 24.46 4.49 -0.47
N LEU A 21 25.40 4.17 0.42
CA LEU A 21 25.59 2.80 0.91
C LEU A 21 24.38 2.32 1.71
N VAL A 22 23.86 3.14 2.61
CA VAL A 22 22.66 2.81 3.39
C VAL A 22 21.47 2.50 2.47
N GLU A 23 21.34 3.23 1.37
CA GLU A 23 20.28 3.03 0.38
C GLU A 23 20.53 1.85 -0.57
N ALA A 24 21.79 1.50 -0.81
CA ALA A 24 22.16 0.36 -1.65
C ALA A 24 21.95 -0.99 -0.94
N VAL A 25 22.02 -1.06 0.39
CA VAL A 25 21.88 -2.32 1.14
C VAL A 25 20.52 -3.01 0.92
N PRO A 26 19.37 -2.32 1.00
CA PRO A 26 18.08 -2.94 0.69
C PRO A 26 18.00 -3.50 -0.73
N LEU A 27 18.53 -2.76 -1.72
CA LEU A 27 18.58 -3.20 -3.11
C LEU A 27 19.46 -4.44 -3.29
N ALA A 28 20.65 -4.43 -2.70
CA ALA A 28 21.57 -5.57 -2.74
C ALA A 28 20.93 -6.83 -2.14
N ARG A 29 20.19 -6.69 -1.03
CA ARG A 29 19.43 -7.79 -0.44
C ARG A 29 18.37 -8.34 -1.38
N LEU A 30 17.60 -7.46 -2.02
CA LEU A 30 16.55 -7.89 -2.95
C LEU A 30 17.14 -8.64 -4.16
N VAL A 31 18.20 -8.10 -4.77
CA VAL A 31 18.91 -8.76 -5.87
C VAL A 31 19.49 -10.11 -5.43
N LEU A 32 20.07 -10.19 -4.23
CA LEU A 32 20.58 -11.43 -3.68
C LEU A 32 19.48 -12.48 -3.53
N TYR A 33 18.31 -12.12 -3.00
CA TYR A 33 17.18 -13.06 -2.87
C TYR A 33 16.71 -13.58 -4.22
N VAL A 34 16.49 -12.69 -5.19
CA VAL A 34 16.10 -13.09 -6.55
C VAL A 34 17.14 -14.02 -7.17
N GLY A 35 18.43 -13.66 -7.03
CA GLY A 35 19.54 -14.46 -7.53
C GLY A 35 19.60 -15.85 -6.90
N LEU A 36 19.44 -15.96 -5.57
CA LEU A 36 19.43 -17.24 -4.86
C LEU A 36 18.25 -18.13 -5.27
N ILE A 37 17.06 -17.55 -5.46
CA ILE A 37 15.88 -18.31 -5.92
C ILE A 37 16.10 -18.81 -7.34
N ALA A 38 16.59 -17.96 -8.24
CA ALA A 38 16.89 -18.35 -9.62
C ALA A 38 18.06 -19.33 -9.73
N LEU A 39 18.98 -19.32 -8.77
CA LEU A 39 20.13 -20.22 -8.76
C LEU A 39 19.70 -21.68 -8.68
N VAL A 40 18.59 -22.00 -8.01
CA VAL A 40 18.08 -23.38 -7.85
C VAL A 40 17.80 -24.05 -9.20
N PRO A 41 16.93 -23.51 -10.08
CA PRO A 41 16.67 -24.10 -11.39
C PRO A 41 17.91 -24.11 -12.29
N PHE A 42 18.79 -23.09 -12.22
CA PHE A 42 20.05 -23.10 -12.99
C PHE A 42 21.03 -24.18 -12.52
N ALA A 43 21.17 -24.38 -11.20
CA ALA A 43 22.02 -25.42 -10.64
C ALA A 43 21.52 -26.80 -11.08
N LEU A 44 20.21 -27.04 -11.00
CA LEU A 44 19.61 -28.27 -11.52
C LEU A 44 19.83 -28.41 -13.03
N ALA A 45 19.60 -27.36 -13.83
CA ALA A 45 19.86 -27.38 -15.27
C ALA A 45 21.31 -27.75 -15.59
N PHE A 46 22.28 -27.26 -14.81
CA PHE A 46 23.69 -27.61 -14.94
C PHE A 46 23.94 -29.11 -14.78
N PHE A 47 23.30 -29.77 -13.79
CA PHE A 47 23.40 -31.22 -13.61
C PHE A 47 22.75 -32.02 -14.76
N PHE A 48 21.66 -31.51 -15.35
CA PHE A 48 20.96 -32.16 -16.47
C PHE A 48 21.56 -31.82 -17.86
N GLY A 49 22.52 -30.90 -17.93
CA GLY A 49 23.28 -30.57 -19.13
C GLY A 49 22.41 -30.17 -20.33
N GLY A 50 22.87 -30.51 -21.54
CA GLY A 50 22.20 -30.19 -22.81
C GLY A 50 20.91 -30.98 -23.11
N SER A 51 20.32 -31.63 -22.10
CA SER A 51 19.04 -32.33 -22.25
C SER A 51 17.87 -31.34 -22.41
N ILE A 52 16.73 -31.84 -22.90
CA ILE A 52 15.47 -31.08 -22.90
C ILE A 52 15.09 -30.63 -21.50
N VAL A 53 15.28 -31.49 -20.49
CA VAL A 53 15.01 -31.17 -19.08
C VAL A 53 15.90 -30.03 -18.62
N GLY A 54 17.20 -30.08 -18.89
CA GLY A 54 18.13 -29.00 -18.57
C GLY A 54 17.74 -27.67 -19.22
N THR A 55 17.35 -27.71 -20.50
CA THR A 55 16.87 -26.53 -21.24
C THR A 55 15.60 -25.93 -20.62
N LEU A 56 14.63 -26.77 -20.26
CA LEU A 56 13.39 -26.32 -19.61
C LEU A 56 13.66 -25.70 -18.24
N LEU A 57 14.55 -26.30 -17.43
CA LEU A 57 14.93 -25.75 -16.14
C LEU A 57 15.67 -24.42 -16.29
N ALA A 58 16.56 -24.29 -17.28
CA ALA A 58 17.21 -23.02 -17.58
C ALA A 58 16.18 -21.94 -17.99
N ALA A 59 15.17 -22.30 -18.79
CA ALA A 59 14.09 -21.39 -19.16
C ALA A 59 13.27 -20.95 -17.92
N VAL A 60 12.99 -21.85 -16.98
CA VAL A 60 12.37 -21.51 -15.69
C VAL A 60 13.26 -20.57 -14.88
N GLY A 61 14.56 -20.83 -14.80
CA GLY A 61 15.51 -19.93 -14.14
C GLY A 61 15.55 -18.53 -14.77
N GLN A 62 15.55 -18.45 -16.09
CA GLN A 62 15.46 -17.18 -16.82
C GLN A 62 14.14 -16.45 -16.57
N PHE A 63 13.02 -17.17 -16.52
CA PHE A 63 11.72 -16.59 -16.18
C PHE A 63 11.72 -15.99 -14.77
N VAL A 64 12.25 -16.71 -13.79
CA VAL A 64 12.38 -16.20 -12.41
C VAL A 64 13.26 -14.95 -12.37
N LEU A 65 14.40 -14.94 -13.08
CA LEU A 65 15.25 -13.75 -13.18
C LEU A 65 14.52 -12.58 -13.85
N ALA A 66 13.75 -12.82 -14.91
CA ALA A 66 13.01 -11.76 -15.60
C ALA A 66 11.94 -11.13 -14.70
N VAL A 67 11.14 -11.95 -14.03
CA VAL A 67 10.13 -11.47 -13.07
C VAL A 67 10.80 -10.76 -11.90
N GLY A 68 11.85 -11.35 -11.33
CA GLY A 68 12.59 -10.77 -10.22
C GLY A 68 13.25 -9.43 -10.58
N ALA A 69 13.80 -9.30 -11.79
CA ALA A 69 14.33 -8.04 -12.31
C ALA A 69 13.24 -6.96 -12.42
N GLY A 70 12.03 -7.34 -12.87
CA GLY A 70 10.87 -6.44 -12.89
C GLY A 70 10.50 -5.94 -11.48
N ILE A 71 10.48 -6.84 -10.50
CA ILE A 71 10.21 -6.49 -9.09
C ILE A 71 11.29 -5.55 -8.54
N VAL A 72 12.57 -5.86 -8.80
CA VAL A 72 13.70 -5.00 -8.38
C VAL A 72 13.57 -3.61 -9.00
N LEU A 73 13.21 -3.51 -10.28
CA LEU A 73 13.03 -2.22 -10.96
C LEU A 73 11.91 -1.40 -10.34
N ILE A 74 10.75 -2.01 -10.07
CA ILE A 74 9.63 -1.35 -9.40
C ILE A 74 10.07 -0.82 -8.03
N TYR A 75 10.80 -1.64 -7.26
CA TYR A 75 11.31 -1.23 -5.96
C TYR A 75 12.29 -0.04 -6.04
N VAL A 76 13.21 -0.04 -7.03
CA VAL A 76 14.13 1.08 -7.28
C VAL A 76 13.35 2.37 -7.56
N VAL A 77 12.31 2.31 -8.40
CA VAL A 77 11.49 3.46 -8.75
C VAL A 77 10.79 4.03 -7.51
N VAL A 78 10.11 3.18 -6.74
CA VAL A 78 9.42 3.58 -5.50
C VAL A 78 10.42 4.20 -4.51
N ARG A 79 11.59 3.58 -4.34
CA ARG A 79 12.61 4.08 -3.42
C ARG A 79 13.21 5.41 -3.90
N GLY A 80 13.38 5.60 -5.20
CA GLY A 80 13.83 6.86 -5.77
C GLY A 80 12.84 8.00 -5.50
N ILE A 81 11.54 7.74 -5.63
CA ILE A 81 10.46 8.73 -5.36
C ILE A 81 10.44 9.11 -3.87
N ASP A 82 10.56 8.11 -2.99
CA ASP A 82 10.60 8.31 -1.53
C ASP A 82 11.81 9.18 -1.11
N ILE A 83 13.00 8.87 -1.64
CA ILE A 83 14.22 9.64 -1.38
C ILE A 83 14.14 11.07 -1.96
N ALA A 84 13.52 11.23 -3.13
CA ALA A 84 13.30 12.55 -3.74
C ALA A 84 12.30 13.42 -2.97
N GLY A 85 11.57 12.86 -2.01
CA GLY A 85 10.62 13.60 -1.18
C GLY A 85 9.34 14.02 -1.90
N VAL A 86 9.08 13.46 -3.09
CA VAL A 86 7.88 13.77 -3.90
C VAL A 86 6.60 13.42 -3.14
N SER A 87 6.63 12.35 -2.33
CA SER A 87 5.49 11.92 -1.51
C SER A 87 5.14 12.85 -0.34
N ARG A 88 5.96 13.87 -0.03
CA ARG A 88 5.68 14.85 1.05
C ARG A 88 4.91 16.09 0.59
N LEU A 89 4.64 16.24 -0.71
CA LEU A 89 4.00 17.45 -1.25
C LEU A 89 2.47 17.48 -1.12
N ASP A 90 1.81 16.37 -0.74
CA ASP A 90 0.33 16.28 -0.68
C ASP A 90 -0.27 16.40 0.74
N GLY A 91 0.52 16.78 1.75
CA GLY A 91 0.11 16.66 3.16
C GLY A 91 -0.08 17.94 3.98
N ASP A 92 0.28 19.12 3.49
CA ASP A 92 0.10 20.37 4.24
C ASP A 92 -1.22 21.05 3.85
N SER A 93 -2.33 20.40 4.18
CA SER A 93 -3.57 21.12 4.41
C SER A 93 -3.36 21.98 5.66
N SER A 94 -2.85 23.19 5.41
CA SER A 94 -2.90 24.32 6.32
C SER A 94 -4.37 24.62 6.63
N VAL A 95 -4.94 23.86 7.56
CA VAL A 95 -6.23 24.17 8.17
C VAL A 95 -6.01 25.48 8.94
N PRO A 96 -6.63 26.59 8.54
CA PRO A 96 -6.54 27.81 9.33
C PRO A 96 -7.29 27.54 10.63
N ARG A 97 -6.60 27.62 11.78
CA ARG A 97 -7.28 27.79 13.06
C ARG A 97 -8.13 29.05 12.94
N ARG A 98 -9.45 28.90 12.73
CA ARG A 98 -10.42 29.98 12.98
C ARG A 98 -10.23 30.40 14.43
N SER A 99 -9.67 31.58 14.64
CA SER A 99 -9.85 32.32 15.88
C SER A 99 -11.34 32.63 15.98
N SER A 100 -12.06 31.86 16.79
CA SER A 100 -13.42 32.18 17.19
C SER A 100 -13.42 33.61 17.72
N GLY A 101 -14.18 34.47 17.05
CA GLY A 101 -14.37 35.85 17.43
C GLY A 101 -15.06 35.90 18.78
N GLU A 102 -14.30 36.22 19.81
CA GLU A 102 -14.83 36.79 21.03
C GLU A 102 -15.06 38.28 20.74
N ARG A 103 -16.32 38.68 20.55
CA ARG A 103 -16.84 40.04 20.83
C ARG A 103 -18.35 40.13 20.56
N GLU A 104 -19.06 40.32 21.69
CA GLU A 104 -20.20 41.21 21.92
C GLU A 104 -21.56 40.95 21.23
N HIS A 105 -22.49 40.45 22.06
CA HIS A 105 -23.90 40.83 22.27
C HIS A 105 -24.48 41.97 21.38
N PRO A 106 -25.76 41.89 20.95
CA PRO A 106 -26.87 42.23 21.87
C PRO A 106 -28.20 41.45 21.66
N ASP A 107 -29.02 41.44 22.72
CA ASP A 107 -30.48 41.42 22.75
C ASP A 107 -31.30 40.41 21.91
N GLU A 108 -31.85 39.37 22.56
CA GLU A 108 -33.26 38.96 22.32
C GLU A 108 -33.79 38.02 23.43
N PRO A 109 -34.97 38.29 24.02
CA PRO A 109 -35.58 37.41 25.02
C PRO A 109 -36.70 36.53 24.45
N ARG A 110 -36.74 35.27 24.92
CA ARG A 110 -37.89 34.33 24.97
C ARG A 110 -38.54 33.88 23.65
N SER A 111 -38.59 32.56 23.45
CA SER A 111 -39.87 31.88 23.18
C SER A 111 -39.75 30.37 23.44
N ASP A 112 -40.60 29.87 24.34
CA ASP A 112 -41.01 28.47 24.41
C ASP A 112 -41.54 27.99 23.05
N GLY A 113 -41.33 26.71 22.75
CA GLY A 113 -41.88 26.07 21.55
C GLY A 113 -41.60 24.56 21.52
N HIS A 114 -42.51 23.80 22.12
CA HIS A 114 -42.67 22.35 21.93
C HIS A 114 -42.72 21.93 20.45
N HIS A 115 -42.04 20.84 20.07
CA HIS A 115 -42.42 19.96 18.95
C HIS A 115 -41.71 18.60 19.09
N PHE A 116 -42.36 17.60 19.71
CA PHE A 116 -43.19 16.54 19.13
C PHE A 116 -42.42 15.36 18.52
N ASP A 117 -42.55 14.23 19.21
CA ASP A 117 -42.25 12.85 18.81
C ASP A 117 -43.10 12.41 17.61
N ARG A 118 -42.43 12.00 16.53
CA ARG A 118 -42.90 11.14 15.43
C ARG A 118 -41.70 11.00 14.49
N ASP A 119 -41.04 9.86 14.36
CA ASP A 119 -41.39 8.85 13.35
C ASP A 119 -40.51 7.58 13.51
N GLU A 120 -40.35 7.05 14.74
CA GLU A 120 -39.50 5.86 14.99
C GLU A 120 -40.20 4.49 14.81
N GLN A 121 -41.33 4.36 14.11
CA GLN A 121 -42.09 3.09 14.15
C GLN A 121 -42.56 2.48 12.82
N GLU A 122 -42.15 2.98 11.65
CA GLU A 122 -42.67 2.43 10.37
C GLU A 122 -41.69 1.58 9.56
N THR A 123 -40.38 1.54 9.88
CA THR A 123 -39.41 0.76 9.09
C THR A 123 -39.07 -0.61 9.66
N GLU A 124 -39.25 -0.86 10.96
CA GLU A 124 -38.95 -2.18 11.56
C GLU A 124 -40.01 -3.27 11.29
N ARG A 125 -41.21 -2.90 10.80
CA ARG A 125 -42.29 -3.86 10.54
C ARG A 125 -42.16 -4.59 9.20
N ALA A 126 -41.32 -4.10 8.28
CA ALA A 126 -41.20 -4.66 6.92
C ALA A 126 -40.16 -5.79 6.78
N GLU A 127 -39.19 -5.93 7.70
CA GLU A 127 -38.17 -6.98 7.60
C GLU A 127 -38.47 -8.24 8.44
N ARG A 128 -39.37 -8.16 9.42
CA ARG A 128 -39.73 -9.32 10.27
C ARG A 128 -40.70 -10.32 9.61
N GLU A 129 -41.27 -10.00 8.45
CA GLU A 129 -42.23 -10.86 7.72
C GLU A 129 -41.60 -11.69 6.59
N ARG A 130 -40.27 -11.65 6.42
CA ARG A 130 -39.55 -12.50 5.44
C ARG A 130 -38.62 -13.53 6.07
N ARG A 131 -38.81 -13.82 7.36
CA ARG A 131 -38.46 -15.12 7.94
C ARG A 131 -39.76 -15.90 8.05
N ASP A 132 -39.96 -16.88 7.19
CA ASP A 132 -40.46 -18.16 7.66
C ASP A 132 -39.82 -19.32 6.88
N PRO A 133 -39.62 -20.47 7.56
CA PRO A 133 -38.60 -21.45 7.25
C PRO A 133 -39.20 -22.86 7.12
N ASP A 134 -39.40 -23.35 5.90
CA ASP A 134 -39.78 -24.73 5.64
C ASP A 134 -38.84 -25.22 4.52
N GLY A 135 -38.14 -26.34 4.57
CA GLY A 135 -38.48 -27.64 5.13
C GLY A 135 -37.94 -28.67 4.13
N ASP A 136 -37.60 -29.86 4.62
CA ASP A 136 -37.29 -31.08 3.86
C ASP A 136 -35.88 -31.26 3.28
N SER A 137 -35.04 -31.80 4.15
CA SER A 137 -34.09 -32.86 3.84
C SER A 137 -34.81 -34.19 3.59
N ASP A 138 -34.71 -34.72 2.37
CA ASP A 138 -34.83 -36.14 2.00
C ASP A 138 -34.00 -36.29 0.71
N GLY A 139 -33.05 -37.20 0.56
CA GLY A 139 -33.27 -38.63 0.56
C GLY A 139 -32.73 -39.19 -0.76
N SER A 140 -32.04 -40.32 -0.66
CA SER A 140 -31.52 -41.19 -1.72
C SER A 140 -32.27 -41.21 -3.07
N GLU A 141 -31.54 -41.37 -4.18
CA GLU A 141 -31.45 -42.64 -4.94
C GLU A 141 -30.72 -42.47 -6.30
N ARG A 142 -29.77 -43.37 -6.53
CA ARG A 142 -29.32 -43.98 -7.80
C ARG A 142 -28.57 -43.15 -8.85
#